data_AF-A0A3G2JM18-F1
#
_entry.id   AF-A0A3G2JM18-F1
#
_cell.length_a   1.000
_cell.length_b   1.000
_cell.length_c   1.000
_cell.angle_alpha   90.00
_cell.angle_beta   90.00
_cell.angle_gamma   90.00
#
_symmetry.space_group_name_H-M   'P 1'
#
loop_
_entity.id
_entity.type
_entity.pdbx_description
1 polymer ?
#
loop_
_entity_poly.entity_id
_entity_poly.type
_entity_poly.pdbx_seq_one_letter_code
_entity_poly.pdbx_strand_id
1 'polypeptide(L)'
;MWRRRGRTGEQTLTAAPDNPDGEDLYRSRATRADAEEEHRRAAEREARRPVCTRCGEEFTDQRWEETTTPGYAWEAGNPFMCHNCYADYLAGREAAARAARLQGTAPPKPEDDHDQEPGKALRGLFRRRG
;
A
#
# COMPACT_ATOMS: atom_id res chain seq x y z
N MET A 1 39.96 49.50 -29.92
CA MET A 1 38.61 49.35 -30.50
C MET A 1 38.63 48.22 -31.51
N TRP A 2 37.56 47.44 -31.65
CA TRP A 2 37.49 46.32 -32.61
C TRP A 2 36.13 46.27 -33.33
N ARG A 3 36.09 45.63 -34.51
CA ARG A 3 34.86 45.37 -35.30
C ARG A 3 34.55 43.87 -35.35
N ARG A 4 33.33 43.49 -34.96
CA ARG A 4 32.80 42.12 -35.19
C ARG A 4 32.05 42.07 -36.51
N ARG A 5 32.19 40.94 -37.22
CA ARG A 5 31.42 40.63 -38.42
C ARG A 5 29.94 40.50 -38.04
N GLY A 6 29.06 41.26 -38.71
CA GLY A 6 27.60 41.19 -38.50
C GLY A 6 26.94 42.34 -37.74
N ARG A 7 27.68 43.37 -37.29
CA ARG A 7 27.09 44.63 -36.79
C ARG A 7 27.72 45.86 -37.44
N THR A 8 26.94 46.94 -37.57
CA THR A 8 27.39 48.25 -38.02
C THR A 8 28.03 49.04 -36.87
N GLY A 9 29.25 49.54 -37.07
CA GLY A 9 29.97 50.42 -36.14
C GLY A 9 31.15 49.80 -35.39
N GLU A 10 31.97 50.66 -34.77
CA GLU A 10 33.08 50.27 -33.89
C GLU A 10 32.58 50.14 -32.45
N GLN A 11 32.96 49.06 -31.75
CA GLN A 11 32.52 48.80 -30.38
C GLN A 11 33.65 49.16 -29.40
N THR A 12 33.29 49.79 -28.28
CA THR A 12 34.19 50.04 -27.14
C THR A 12 34.26 48.79 -26.25
N LEU A 13 35.36 48.64 -25.50
CA LEU A 13 35.64 47.47 -24.66
C LEU A 13 34.53 47.23 -23.61
N THR A 14 33.84 48.29 -23.20
CA THR A 14 32.74 48.28 -22.22
C THR A 14 31.41 47.81 -22.82
N ALA A 15 31.20 47.96 -24.14
CA ALA A 15 29.99 47.49 -24.83
C ALA A 15 30.06 45.99 -25.23
N ALA A 16 31.16 45.33 -24.86
CA ALA A 16 31.50 43.99 -25.29
C ALA A 16 31.04 42.78 -24.44
N PRO A 17 30.55 42.88 -23.18
CA PRO A 17 30.27 41.66 -22.42
C PRO A 17 28.87 41.07 -22.58
N ASP A 18 27.83 41.84 -22.95
CA ASP A 18 26.48 41.28 -22.96
C ASP A 18 26.31 40.27 -24.09
N ASN A 19 26.29 38.98 -23.72
CA ASN A 19 25.80 37.90 -24.54
C ASN A 19 24.27 37.97 -24.51
N PRO A 20 23.61 38.51 -25.56
CA PRO A 20 22.17 38.72 -25.54
C PRO A 20 21.41 37.39 -25.39
N ASP A 21 22.00 36.30 -25.87
CA ASP A 21 21.43 34.96 -25.79
C ASP A 21 21.71 34.30 -24.43
N GLY A 22 22.51 34.92 -23.55
CA GLY A 22 22.95 34.32 -22.29
C GLY A 22 21.78 34.01 -21.36
N GLU A 23 20.80 34.89 -21.30
CA GLU A 23 19.60 34.72 -20.50
C GLU A 23 18.70 33.60 -21.08
N ASP A 24 18.53 33.52 -22.39
CA ASP A 24 17.71 32.48 -23.02
C ASP A 24 18.39 31.10 -22.98
N LEU A 25 19.72 31.06 -23.11
CA LEU A 25 20.52 29.86 -22.90
C LEU A 25 20.48 29.41 -21.43
N TYR A 26 20.44 30.34 -20.48
CA TYR A 26 20.28 30.02 -19.07
C TYR A 26 18.89 29.41 -18.80
N ARG A 27 17.82 30.04 -19.29
CA ARG A 27 16.45 29.54 -19.15
C ARG A 27 16.26 28.15 -19.75
N SER A 28 16.76 27.92 -20.97
CA SER A 28 16.66 26.60 -21.62
C SER A 28 17.40 25.51 -20.85
N ARG A 29 18.56 25.82 -20.26
CA ARG A 29 19.29 24.90 -19.38
C ARG A 29 18.51 24.62 -18.09
N ALA A 30 17.92 25.66 -17.48
CA ALA A 30 17.09 25.50 -16.29
C ALA A 30 15.90 24.59 -16.56
N THR A 31 15.14 24.82 -17.64
CA THR A 31 14.01 23.97 -18.03
C THR A 31 14.43 22.51 -18.25
N ARG A 32 15.59 22.28 -18.88
CA ARG A 32 16.10 20.92 -19.07
C ARG A 32 16.48 20.27 -17.74
N ALA A 33 17.15 21.00 -16.85
CA ALA A 33 17.51 20.50 -15.53
C ALA A 33 16.25 20.17 -14.70
N ASP A 34 15.22 21.01 -14.75
CA ASP A 34 13.93 20.76 -14.08
C ASP A 34 13.26 19.49 -14.60
N ALA A 35 13.24 19.30 -15.92
CA ALA A 35 12.67 18.10 -16.55
C ALA A 35 13.46 16.83 -16.20
N GLU A 36 14.80 16.90 -16.16
CA GLU A 36 15.66 15.79 -15.74
C GLU A 36 15.43 15.44 -14.27
N GLU A 37 15.26 16.44 -13.41
CA GLU A 37 14.96 16.23 -11.99
C GLU A 37 13.55 15.65 -11.78
N GLU A 38 12.55 16.12 -12.52
CA GLU A 38 11.21 15.54 -12.52
C GLU A 38 11.24 14.07 -12.96
N HIS A 39 11.94 13.77 -14.05
CA HIS A 39 12.11 12.39 -14.52
C HIS A 39 12.81 11.51 -13.49
N ARG A 40 13.87 12.01 -12.83
CA ARG A 40 14.56 11.29 -11.75
C ARG A 40 13.61 11.01 -10.60
N ARG A 41 12.83 12.00 -10.14
CA ARG A 41 11.85 11.83 -9.05
C ARG A 41 10.77 10.82 -9.43
N ALA A 42 10.30 10.83 -10.68
CA ALA A 42 9.33 9.86 -11.17
C ALA A 42 9.91 8.44 -11.20
N ALA A 43 11.15 8.26 -11.67
CA ALA A 43 11.83 6.97 -11.68
C ALA A 43 12.13 6.45 -10.25
N GLU A 44 12.56 7.32 -9.34
CA GLU A 44 12.77 6.98 -7.93
C GLU A 44 11.46 6.61 -7.23
N ARG A 45 10.37 7.31 -7.55
CA ARG A 45 9.03 6.93 -7.11
C ARG A 45 8.77 5.52 -7.60
N GLU A 46 8.81 5.29 -8.92
CA GLU A 46 8.52 3.99 -9.56
C GLU A 46 9.34 2.83 -8.98
N ALA A 47 10.63 3.05 -8.72
CA ALA A 47 11.49 2.07 -8.07
C ALA A 47 11.04 1.67 -6.65
N ARG A 48 10.21 2.49 -6.00
CA ARG A 48 9.61 2.23 -4.68
C ARG A 48 8.19 1.70 -4.78
N ARG A 49 7.68 1.36 -5.98
CA ARG A 49 6.34 0.82 -6.16
C ARG A 49 6.17 -0.47 -5.34
N PRO A 50 5.18 -0.53 -4.43
CA PRO A 50 4.94 -1.73 -3.63
C PRO A 50 4.40 -2.88 -4.49
N VAL A 51 4.67 -4.10 -4.04
CA VAL A 51 4.12 -5.34 -4.63
C VAL A 51 3.10 -5.97 -3.70
N CYS A 52 2.12 -6.66 -4.28
CA CYS A 52 1.15 -7.44 -3.56
C CYS A 52 1.80 -8.66 -2.90
N THR A 53 1.67 -8.79 -1.58
CA THR A 53 2.18 -9.93 -0.82
C THR A 53 1.54 -11.27 -1.16
N ARG A 54 0.39 -11.27 -1.87
CA ARG A 54 -0.35 -12.49 -2.23
C ARG A 54 -0.13 -12.92 -3.68
N CYS A 55 -0.33 -12.03 -4.66
CA CYS A 55 -0.15 -12.35 -6.08
C CYS A 55 1.22 -11.95 -6.64
N GLY A 56 2.01 -11.14 -5.93
CA GLY A 56 3.31 -10.66 -6.38
C GLY A 56 3.26 -9.53 -7.41
N GLU A 57 2.08 -9.17 -7.92
CA GLU A 57 1.94 -8.06 -8.87
C GLU A 57 2.24 -6.72 -8.21
N GLU A 58 2.90 -5.84 -8.97
CA GLU A 58 3.10 -4.45 -8.61
C GLU A 58 1.75 -3.73 -8.45
N PHE A 59 1.67 -2.81 -7.50
CA PHE A 59 0.46 -2.05 -7.27
C PHE A 59 0.18 -1.14 -8.47
N THR A 60 -1.10 -0.97 -8.82
CA THR A 60 -1.51 0.08 -9.75
C THR A 60 -1.25 1.46 -9.13
N ASP A 61 -1.16 2.52 -9.95
CA ASP A 61 -0.98 3.88 -9.44
C ASP A 61 -2.05 4.29 -8.43
N GLN A 62 -3.30 3.94 -8.73
CA GLN A 62 -4.41 4.18 -7.81
C GLN A 62 -4.19 3.46 -6.47
N ARG A 63 -3.88 2.16 -6.48
CA ARG A 63 -3.68 1.40 -5.24
C ARG A 63 -2.49 1.92 -4.45
N TRP A 64 -1.45 2.33 -5.15
CA TRP A 64 -0.26 2.89 -4.53
C TRP A 64 -0.52 4.25 -3.89
N GLU A 65 -1.31 5.11 -4.53
CA GLU A 65 -1.74 6.39 -3.95
C GLU A 65 -2.59 6.18 -2.69
N GLU A 66 -3.59 5.27 -2.75
CA GLU A 66 -4.44 4.91 -1.62
C GLU A 66 -3.63 4.44 -0.39
N THR A 67 -2.57 3.66 -0.64
CA THR A 67 -1.76 3.05 0.43
C THR A 67 -0.60 3.92 0.92
N THR A 68 -0.16 4.90 0.12
CA THR A 68 0.96 5.80 0.47
C THR A 68 0.49 7.12 1.06
N THR A 69 -0.71 7.58 0.72
CA THR A 69 -1.21 8.88 1.20
C THR A 69 -1.53 8.81 2.69
N PRO A 70 -0.86 9.61 3.53
CA PRO A 70 -1.15 9.67 4.96
C PRO A 70 -2.62 10.05 5.18
N GLY A 71 -3.36 9.22 5.90
CA GLY A 71 -4.79 9.43 6.15
C GLY A 71 -5.74 8.68 5.21
N TYR A 72 -5.30 8.14 4.08
CA TYR A 72 -6.11 7.19 3.26
C TYR A 72 -5.69 5.73 3.46
N ALA A 73 -4.45 5.51 3.91
CA ALA A 73 -3.90 4.16 4.11
C ALA A 73 -4.72 3.28 5.07
N TRP A 74 -5.42 3.87 6.04
CA TRP A 74 -6.28 3.13 6.98
C TRP A 74 -7.68 2.82 6.41
N GLU A 75 -8.16 3.61 5.44
CA GLU A 75 -9.41 3.38 4.72
C GLU A 75 -9.24 2.32 3.62
N ALA A 76 -8.04 2.25 3.04
CA ALA A 76 -7.68 1.34 1.95
C ALA A 76 -7.71 -0.16 2.34
N GLY A 77 -7.99 -0.50 3.60
CA GLY A 77 -8.01 -1.87 4.10
C GLY A 77 -6.58 -2.39 4.37
N ASN A 78 -6.17 -3.45 3.67
CA ASN A 78 -4.83 -4.02 3.83
C ASN A 78 -3.81 -3.31 2.91
N PRO A 79 -2.79 -2.61 3.45
CA PRO A 79 -1.84 -1.83 2.64
C PRO A 79 -0.83 -2.71 1.87
N PHE A 80 -0.79 -4.01 2.12
CA PHE A 80 0.15 -4.96 1.52
C PHE A 80 -0.50 -5.87 0.46
N MET A 81 -1.79 -5.69 0.17
CA MET A 81 -2.52 -6.48 -0.82
C MET A 81 -3.15 -5.59 -1.88
N CYS A 82 -3.20 -6.10 -3.11
CA CYS A 82 -4.02 -5.51 -4.15
C CYS A 82 -5.51 -5.68 -3.83
N HIS A 83 -6.36 -4.86 -4.45
CA HIS A 83 -7.79 -4.82 -4.14
C HIS A 83 -8.45 -6.21 -4.27
N ASN A 84 -8.17 -6.93 -5.35
CA ASN A 84 -8.73 -8.26 -5.61
C ASN A 84 -8.31 -9.27 -4.53
N CYS A 85 -7.00 -9.35 -4.25
CA CYS A 85 -6.47 -10.25 -3.22
C CYS A 85 -7.05 -9.97 -1.83
N TYR A 86 -7.31 -8.68 -1.52
CA TYR A 86 -7.93 -8.29 -0.27
C TYR A 86 -9.42 -8.67 -0.22
N ALA A 87 -10.17 -8.46 -1.31
CA ALA A 87 -11.56 -8.90 -1.41
C ALA A 87 -11.70 -10.42 -1.23
N ASP A 88 -10.85 -11.20 -1.89
CA ASP A 88 -10.82 -12.67 -1.76
C ASP A 88 -10.49 -13.11 -0.33
N TYR A 89 -9.56 -12.41 0.32
CA TYR A 89 -9.22 -12.67 1.72
C TYR A 89 -10.42 -12.45 2.64
N LEU A 90 -11.15 -11.36 2.46
CA LEU A 90 -12.36 -11.08 3.24
C LEU A 90 -13.46 -12.10 2.98
N ALA A 91 -13.70 -12.47 1.73
CA ALA A 91 -14.66 -13.50 1.35
C ALA A 91 -14.33 -14.85 1.98
N GLY A 92 -13.04 -15.25 1.96
CA GLY A 92 -12.57 -16.46 2.61
C GLY A 92 -12.80 -16.46 4.13
N ARG A 93 -12.52 -15.34 4.81
CA ARG A 93 -12.82 -15.18 6.25
C ARG A 93 -14.30 -15.30 6.55
N GLU A 94 -15.14 -14.69 5.73
CA GLU A 94 -16.59 -14.74 5.93
C GLU A 94 -17.13 -16.16 5.70
N ALA A 95 -16.68 -16.85 4.65
CA ALA A 95 -17.02 -18.24 4.39
C ALA A 95 -16.61 -19.16 5.55
N ALA A 96 -15.40 -18.99 6.08
CA ALA A 96 -14.93 -19.73 7.25
C ALA A 96 -15.79 -19.45 8.50
N ALA A 97 -16.16 -18.19 8.74
CA ALA A 97 -17.04 -17.83 9.85
C ALA A 97 -18.45 -18.44 9.69
N ARG A 98 -18.99 -18.45 8.47
CA ARG A 98 -20.28 -19.10 8.16
C ARG A 98 -20.19 -20.62 8.39
N ALA A 99 -19.12 -21.27 7.93
CA ALA A 99 -18.89 -22.69 8.15
C ALA A 99 -18.79 -23.04 9.65
N ALA A 100 -18.07 -22.22 10.43
CA ALA A 100 -17.94 -22.41 11.87
C ALA A 100 -19.29 -22.31 12.59
N ARG A 101 -20.17 -21.38 12.18
CA ARG A 101 -21.52 -21.28 12.74
C ARG A 101 -22.35 -22.53 12.45
N LEU A 102 -22.30 -23.06 11.22
CA LEU A 102 -23.02 -24.28 10.85
C LEU A 102 -22.53 -25.51 11.64
N GLN A 103 -21.22 -25.64 11.85
CA GLN A 103 -20.65 -26.72 12.65
C GLN A 103 -21.01 -26.58 14.14
N GLY A 104 -20.99 -25.36 14.68
CA GLY A 104 -21.40 -25.10 16.08
C GLY A 104 -22.89 -25.32 16.34
N THR A 105 -23.73 -25.28 15.30
CA THR A 105 -25.17 -25.61 15.38
C THR A 105 -25.49 -27.09 15.15
N ALA A 106 -24.50 -27.93 14.82
CA ALA A 106 -24.74 -29.35 14.68
C ALA A 106 -25.03 -29.95 16.08
N PRO A 107 -26.17 -30.64 16.28
CA PRO A 107 -26.43 -31.32 17.54
C PRO A 107 -25.31 -32.34 17.81
N PRO A 108 -24.88 -32.52 19.07
CA PRO A 108 -23.91 -33.56 19.40
C PRO A 108 -24.44 -34.89 18.86
N LYS A 109 -23.57 -35.71 18.28
CA LYS A 109 -23.94 -37.08 17.90
C LYS A 109 -24.57 -37.74 19.12
N PRO A 110 -25.76 -38.36 19.00
CA PRO A 110 -26.31 -39.11 20.11
C PRO A 110 -25.26 -40.13 20.53
N GLU A 111 -24.84 -40.02 21.79
CA GLU A 111 -24.03 -41.02 22.44
C GLU A 111 -24.84 -42.31 22.38
N ASP A 112 -24.27 -43.36 21.79
CA ASP A 112 -24.90 -44.67 21.73
C ASP A 112 -24.97 -45.18 23.17
N ASP A 113 -26.17 -45.03 23.77
CA ASP A 113 -26.54 -45.47 25.11
C ASP A 113 -26.53 -47.00 25.13
N HIS A 114 -25.33 -47.56 25.32
CA HIS A 114 -25.15 -48.97 25.61
C HIS A 114 -25.04 -49.17 27.12
N ASP A 115 -26.18 -49.60 27.65
CA ASP A 115 -26.34 -50.58 28.72
C ASP A 115 -26.42 -50.08 30.17
N GLN A 116 -27.68 -49.98 30.58
CA GLN A 116 -28.25 -49.99 31.92
C GLN A 116 -27.83 -51.24 32.73
N GLU A 117 -27.36 -51.07 33.98
CA GLU A 117 -27.48 -52.09 35.03
C GLU A 117 -27.98 -51.46 36.35
N PRO A 118 -29.00 -52.07 37.01
CA PRO A 118 -29.64 -51.49 38.19
C PRO A 118 -29.03 -51.99 39.50
N GLY A 119 -28.85 -51.06 40.43
CA GLY A 119 -28.91 -51.35 41.87
C GLY A 119 -27.59 -51.21 42.63
N LYS A 120 -27.59 -50.31 43.62
CA LYS A 120 -27.68 -50.68 45.04
C LYS A 120 -27.61 -49.45 45.97
N ALA A 121 -28.68 -49.31 46.75
CA ALA A 121 -28.76 -48.89 48.15
C ALA A 121 -28.14 -47.55 48.63
N LEU A 122 -29.07 -46.65 48.99
CA LEU A 122 -28.97 -45.57 49.96
C LEU A 122 -28.28 -45.98 51.29
N ARG A 123 -27.17 -45.32 51.68
CA ARG A 123 -26.70 -45.02 53.08
C ARG A 123 -25.63 -43.91 52.98
N GLY A 124 -25.51 -42.85 53.78
CA GLY A 124 -26.23 -42.39 54.97
C GLY A 124 -25.76 -40.97 55.36
N LEU A 125 -26.72 -40.20 55.86
CA LEU A 125 -26.67 -39.22 56.96
C LEU A 125 -25.43 -38.30 57.16
N PHE A 126 -25.70 -37.00 56.94
CA PHE A 126 -25.26 -35.83 57.72
C PHE A 126 -24.03 -35.95 58.64
N ARG A 127 -23.01 -35.11 58.38
CA ARG A 127 -22.24 -34.44 59.44
C ARG A 127 -21.97 -32.97 59.08
N ARG A 128 -22.68 -32.07 59.77
CA ARG A 128 -22.19 -30.71 60.07
C ARG A 128 -21.48 -30.75 61.42
N ARG A 129 -20.31 -30.11 61.50
CA ARG A 129 -19.68 -29.46 62.67
C ARG A 129 -18.23 -29.17 62.27
N GLY A 130 -17.65 -28.02 62.52
CA GLY A 130 -18.02 -26.81 63.25
C GLY A 130 -16.80 -25.91 63.23
#